data_AF-A0ABD5P4R9-F1
#
_entry.id   AF-A0ABD5P4R9-F1
#
_cell.length_a   1.000
_cell.length_b   1.000
_cell.length_c   1.000
_cell.angle_alpha   90.00
_cell.angle_beta   90.00
_cell.angle_gamma   90.00
#
_symmetry.space_group_name_H-M   'P 1'
#
loop_
_entity.id
_entity.type
_entity.pdbx_description
1 polymer ?
#
loop_
_entity_poly.entity_id
_entity_poly.type
_entity_poly.pdbx_seq_one_letter_code
_entity_poly.pdbx_strand_id
1 'polypeptide(L)'
;MVADGRDRGQLILVGAIAIAFIVLGVVVVFNGVLYTQAISSGDSVESVTNVQTTELEVQRGVCGVIERLNEDGVNATDSEDRYHDNVEAFSDTYRNTTAQSRPALVHVEVDDVGVDKTATPHEAENITVDVTYDSSDLTYDRTIEISEDDCP
;
A
#
# COMPACT_ATOMS: atom_id res chain seq x y z
N MET A 1 27.43 51.10 49.28
CA MET A 1 26.11 50.94 48.62
C MET A 1 26.36 50.21 47.30
N VAL A 2 26.45 48.88 47.33
CA VAL A 2 26.67 48.04 46.13
C VAL A 2 25.83 46.77 46.31
N ALA A 3 24.64 46.77 45.73
CA ALA A 3 23.80 45.57 45.61
C ALA A 3 22.89 45.57 44.35
N ASP A 4 22.91 46.58 43.48
CA ASP A 4 21.94 46.69 42.38
C ASP A 4 22.24 45.78 41.16
N GLY A 5 23.47 45.29 41.04
CA GLY A 5 23.89 44.46 39.89
C GLY A 5 23.61 42.96 40.06
N ARG A 6 23.51 42.48 41.31
CA ARG A 6 23.33 41.05 41.60
C ARG A 6 21.88 40.62 41.36
N ASP A 7 20.91 41.46 41.73
CA ASP A 7 19.49 41.23 41.51
C ASP A 7 19.14 41.19 40.01
N ARG A 8 19.72 42.08 39.19
CA ARG A 8 19.49 42.08 37.75
C ARG A 8 20.09 40.86 37.05
N GLY A 9 21.28 40.44 37.48
CA GLY A 9 21.90 39.21 36.97
C GLY A 9 21.12 37.95 37.35
N GLN A 10 20.58 37.90 38.56
CA GLN A 10 19.74 36.80 39.03
C GLN A 10 18.40 36.76 38.30
N LEU A 11 17.79 37.91 38.02
CA LEU A 11 16.60 38.01 37.18
C LEU A 11 16.84 37.51 35.75
N ILE A 12 17.99 37.83 35.15
CA ILE A 12 18.37 37.31 33.82
C ILE A 12 18.55 35.79 33.86
N LEU A 13 19.20 35.26 34.91
CA LEU A 13 19.42 33.83 35.05
C LEU A 13 18.10 33.05 35.22
N VAL A 14 17.20 33.56 36.06
CA VAL A 14 15.85 32.98 36.24
C VAL A 14 15.05 33.07 34.94
N GLY A 15 15.14 34.21 34.23
CA GLY A 15 14.48 34.39 32.93
C GLY A 15 14.99 33.42 31.85
N ALA A 16 16.31 33.21 31.77
CA ALA A 16 16.90 32.28 30.81
C ALA A 16 16.48 30.82 31.08
N ILE A 17 16.41 30.41 32.34
CA ILE A 17 15.94 29.08 32.73
C ILE A 17 14.46 28.90 32.35
N ALA A 18 13.63 29.91 32.62
CA ALA A 18 12.22 29.87 32.24
C ALA A 18 12.03 29.75 30.72
N ILE A 19 12.79 30.53 29.94
CA ILE A 19 12.75 30.46 28.47
C ILE A 19 13.22 29.08 27.98
N ALA A 20 14.26 28.50 28.56
CA ALA A 20 14.74 27.18 28.19
C ALA A 20 13.67 26.09 28.38
N PHE A 21 12.93 26.12 29.49
CA PHE A 21 11.83 25.17 29.71
C PHE A 21 10.66 25.39 28.75
N ILE A 22 10.34 26.63 28.39
CA ILE A 22 9.32 26.93 27.37
C ILE A 22 9.75 26.35 26.02
N VAL A 23 10.99 26.58 25.60
CA VAL A 23 11.51 26.07 24.32
C VAL A 23 11.55 24.53 24.33
N LEU A 24 12.01 23.90 25.43
CA LEU A 24 11.98 22.44 25.56
C LEU A 24 10.55 21.89 25.51
N GLY A 25 9.59 22.53 26.19
CA GLY A 25 8.18 22.15 26.13
C GLY A 25 7.61 22.26 24.72
N VAL A 26 7.92 23.36 24.02
CA VAL A 26 7.53 23.56 22.62
C VAL A 26 8.18 22.52 21.71
N VAL A 27 9.46 22.19 21.88
CA VAL A 27 10.15 21.15 21.10
C VAL A 27 9.60 19.77 21.39
N VAL A 28 9.24 19.44 22.62
CA VAL A 28 8.60 18.16 22.98
C VAL A 28 7.17 18.10 22.43
N VAL A 29 6.41 19.19 22.47
CA VAL A 29 5.08 19.26 21.86
C VAL A 29 5.19 19.19 20.35
N PHE A 30 6.13 19.89 19.70
CA PHE A 30 6.32 19.79 18.25
C PHE A 30 6.87 18.43 17.84
N ASN A 31 7.82 17.84 18.56
CA ASN A 31 8.27 16.48 18.27
C ASN A 31 7.17 15.47 18.56
N GLY A 32 6.39 15.65 19.63
CA GLY A 32 5.25 14.81 19.97
C GLY A 32 4.12 14.95 18.95
N VAL A 33 3.85 16.17 18.46
CA VAL A 33 2.88 16.51 17.41
C VAL A 33 3.38 16.09 16.05
N LEU A 34 4.67 16.17 15.72
CA LEU A 34 5.22 15.63 14.47
C LEU A 34 5.24 14.10 14.51
N TYR A 35 5.53 13.49 15.67
CA TYR A 35 5.37 12.04 15.88
C TYR A 35 3.90 11.61 15.89
N THR A 36 2.94 12.49 16.24
CA THR A 36 1.49 12.18 16.20
C THR A 36 0.77 12.71 14.96
N GLN A 37 1.39 13.56 14.13
CA GLN A 37 0.93 13.90 12.78
C GLN A 37 1.31 12.79 11.79
N ALA A 38 2.34 11.99 12.08
CA ALA A 38 2.50 10.65 11.49
C ALA A 38 1.42 9.66 11.99
N ILE A 39 0.58 10.06 12.95
CA ILE A 39 -0.58 9.32 13.46
C ILE A 39 -1.87 10.13 13.18
N SER A 40 -1.91 10.88 12.07
CA SER A 40 -3.15 10.96 11.28
C SER A 40 -3.38 9.63 10.55
N SER A 41 -3.16 8.54 11.27
CA SER A 41 -3.37 7.15 10.92
C SER A 41 -4.71 6.67 11.49
N GLY A 42 -5.66 7.59 11.65
CA GLY A 42 -7.08 7.24 11.73
C GLY A 42 -7.55 6.64 10.40
N ASP A 43 -7.00 7.13 9.28
CA ASP A 43 -7.17 6.51 7.96
C ASP A 43 -6.30 5.26 7.79
N SER A 44 -5.15 5.13 8.46
CA SER A 44 -4.23 4.00 8.21
C SER A 44 -4.75 2.65 8.69
N VAL A 45 -5.61 2.56 9.71
CA VAL A 45 -6.16 1.25 10.12
C VAL A 45 -7.25 0.79 9.17
N GLU A 46 -8.13 1.70 8.73
CA GLU A 46 -9.19 1.37 7.78
C GLU A 46 -8.63 1.20 6.35
N SER A 47 -7.72 2.07 5.91
CA SER A 47 -7.02 1.93 4.62
C SER A 47 -6.12 0.70 4.56
N VAL A 48 -5.36 0.34 5.61
CA VAL A 48 -4.57 -0.91 5.61
C VAL A 48 -5.49 -2.13 5.61
N THR A 49 -6.60 -2.10 6.34
CA THR A 49 -7.59 -3.19 6.31
C THR A 49 -8.28 -3.29 4.95
N ASN A 50 -8.61 -2.16 4.33
CA ASN A 50 -9.18 -2.09 2.99
C ASN A 50 -8.19 -2.55 1.92
N VAL A 51 -6.91 -2.18 2.03
CA VAL A 51 -5.84 -2.64 1.14
C VAL A 51 -5.65 -4.14 1.27
N GLN A 52 -5.52 -4.69 2.48
CA GLN A 52 -5.39 -6.15 2.68
C GLN A 52 -6.60 -6.93 2.16
N THR A 53 -7.81 -6.40 2.34
CA THR A 53 -9.03 -7.06 1.82
C THR A 53 -9.13 -6.96 0.31
N THR A 54 -8.69 -5.84 -0.28
CA THR A 54 -8.65 -5.65 -1.74
C THR A 54 -7.55 -6.53 -2.37
N GLU A 55 -6.37 -6.61 -1.76
CA GLU A 55 -5.28 -7.52 -2.16
C GLU A 55 -5.77 -8.97 -2.19
N LEU A 56 -6.46 -9.41 -1.13
CA LEU A 56 -7.01 -10.76 -1.06
C LEU A 56 -8.11 -11.00 -2.10
N GLU A 57 -8.92 -9.98 -2.42
CA GLU A 57 -9.97 -10.07 -3.44
C GLU A 57 -9.37 -10.15 -4.85
N VAL A 58 -8.36 -9.34 -5.15
CA VAL A 58 -7.61 -9.38 -6.41
C VAL A 58 -6.89 -10.71 -6.56
N GLN A 59 -6.18 -11.16 -5.53
CA GLN A 59 -5.49 -12.44 -5.54
C GLN A 59 -6.45 -13.59 -5.84
N ARG A 60 -7.61 -13.64 -5.18
CA ARG A 60 -8.64 -14.65 -5.46
C ARG A 60 -9.23 -14.53 -6.85
N GLY A 61 -9.45 -13.31 -7.33
CA GLY A 61 -9.95 -13.07 -8.68
C GLY A 61 -8.98 -13.55 -9.74
N VAL A 62 -7.70 -13.22 -9.60
CA VAL A 62 -6.62 -13.66 -10.49
C VAL A 62 -6.44 -15.18 -10.41
N CYS A 63 -6.43 -15.77 -9.21
CA CYS A 63 -6.42 -17.23 -9.04
C CYS A 63 -7.57 -17.92 -9.78
N GLY A 64 -8.79 -17.39 -9.68
CA GLY A 64 -9.93 -17.95 -10.41
C GLY A 64 -9.82 -17.83 -11.92
N VAL A 65 -9.16 -16.77 -12.43
CA VAL A 65 -8.86 -16.63 -13.87
C VAL A 65 -7.82 -17.68 -14.29
N ILE A 66 -6.77 -17.87 -13.50
CA ILE A 66 -5.71 -18.86 -13.76
C ILE A 66 -6.29 -20.27 -13.77
N GLU A 67 -7.02 -20.66 -12.72
CA GLU A 67 -7.64 -21.99 -12.61
C GLU A 67 -8.55 -22.26 -13.81
N ARG A 68 -9.35 -21.28 -14.21
CA ARG A 68 -10.25 -21.39 -15.36
C ARG A 68 -9.49 -21.58 -16.68
N LEU A 69 -8.37 -20.90 -16.86
CA LEU A 69 -7.53 -21.02 -18.05
C LEU A 69 -6.76 -22.34 -18.08
N ASN A 70 -6.26 -22.80 -16.93
CA ASN A 70 -5.65 -24.12 -16.77
C ASN A 70 -6.67 -25.22 -17.13
N GLU A 71 -7.92 -25.14 -16.63
CA GLU A 71 -9.00 -26.07 -16.96
C GLU A 71 -9.39 -26.07 -18.44
N ASP A 72 -9.50 -24.88 -19.07
CA ASP A 72 -9.87 -24.76 -20.48
C ASP A 72 -8.73 -25.24 -21.42
N GLY A 73 -7.51 -25.38 -20.89
CA GLY A 73 -6.36 -25.94 -21.56
C GLY A 73 -5.78 -25.00 -22.62
N VAL A 74 -4.67 -24.34 -22.29
CA VAL A 74 -4.05 -23.35 -23.17
C VAL A 74 -2.93 -23.95 -24.03
N ASN A 75 -2.90 -23.60 -25.32
CA ASN A 75 -1.84 -24.01 -26.24
C ASN A 75 -0.59 -23.15 -26.03
N ALA A 76 0.59 -23.79 -26.11
CA ALA A 76 1.91 -23.22 -25.78
C ALA A 76 2.21 -21.88 -26.45
N THR A 77 1.70 -21.68 -27.66
CA THR A 77 2.07 -20.57 -28.55
C THR A 77 1.43 -19.25 -28.16
N ASP A 78 0.26 -19.30 -27.51
CA ASP A 78 -0.52 -18.10 -27.14
C ASP A 78 -0.82 -18.05 -25.63
N SER A 79 -0.16 -18.89 -24.82
CA SER A 79 -0.48 -19.03 -23.39
C SER A 79 -0.29 -17.72 -22.62
N GLU A 80 0.86 -17.10 -22.78
CA GLU A 80 1.23 -15.85 -22.08
C GLU A 80 0.26 -14.71 -22.46
N ASP A 81 -0.02 -14.52 -23.76
CA ASP A 81 -0.98 -13.52 -24.25
C ASP A 81 -2.40 -13.77 -23.71
N ARG A 82 -2.85 -15.04 -23.61
CA ARG A 82 -4.16 -15.35 -23.03
C ARG A 82 -4.25 -15.03 -21.55
N TYR A 83 -3.20 -15.31 -20.76
CA TYR A 83 -3.20 -14.93 -19.34
C TYR A 83 -3.26 -13.42 -19.20
N HIS A 84 -2.48 -12.69 -19.99
CA HIS A 84 -2.46 -11.24 -20.01
C HIS A 84 -3.86 -10.66 -20.33
N ASP A 85 -4.46 -11.06 -21.46
CA ASP A 85 -5.77 -10.57 -21.90
C ASP A 85 -6.89 -10.84 -20.87
N ASN A 86 -6.87 -12.00 -20.21
CA ASN A 86 -7.91 -12.36 -19.25
C ASN A 86 -7.74 -11.64 -17.90
N VAL A 87 -6.50 -11.44 -17.44
CA VAL A 87 -6.25 -10.66 -16.22
C VAL A 87 -6.57 -9.19 -16.46
N GLU A 88 -6.27 -8.64 -17.65
CA GLU A 88 -6.67 -7.28 -18.03
C GLU A 88 -8.20 -7.14 -18.07
N ALA A 89 -8.91 -8.11 -18.68
CA ALA A 89 -10.38 -8.14 -18.68
C ALA A 89 -10.99 -8.25 -17.27
N PHE A 90 -10.36 -9.01 -16.37
CA PHE A 90 -10.72 -9.05 -14.95
C PHE A 90 -10.51 -7.67 -14.30
N SER A 91 -9.37 -7.04 -14.54
CA SER A 91 -9.04 -5.71 -14.01
C SER A 91 -10.08 -4.67 -14.42
N ASP A 92 -10.44 -4.63 -15.70
CA ASP A 92 -11.45 -3.72 -16.22
C ASP A 92 -12.84 -3.96 -15.60
N THR A 93 -13.21 -5.24 -15.47
CA THR A 93 -14.48 -5.62 -14.84
C THR A 93 -14.51 -5.22 -13.37
N TYR A 94 -13.43 -5.52 -12.64
CA TYR A 94 -13.28 -5.19 -11.23
C TYR A 94 -13.31 -3.68 -11.00
N ARG A 95 -12.61 -2.90 -11.83
CA ARG A 95 -12.67 -1.42 -11.78
C ARG A 95 -14.08 -0.91 -11.99
N ASN A 96 -14.79 -1.43 -12.99
CA ASN A 96 -16.15 -1.00 -13.30
C ASN A 96 -17.13 -1.30 -12.15
N THR A 97 -16.94 -2.43 -11.45
CA THR A 97 -17.76 -2.79 -10.28
C THR A 97 -17.37 -2.02 -9.01
N THR A 98 -16.09 -1.71 -8.84
CA THR A 98 -15.53 -1.13 -7.60
C THR A 98 -15.49 0.40 -7.62
N ALA A 99 -15.55 1.03 -8.80
CA ALA A 99 -15.56 2.49 -8.98
C ALA A 99 -16.67 3.23 -8.22
N GLN A 100 -17.70 2.53 -7.73
CA GLN A 100 -18.81 3.14 -7.00
C GLN A 100 -18.78 2.92 -5.48
N SER A 101 -17.82 2.20 -4.87
CA SER A 101 -18.00 1.76 -3.48
C SER A 101 -16.80 1.85 -2.52
N ARG A 102 -15.52 1.90 -2.95
CA ARG A 102 -14.35 1.88 -2.03
C ARG A 102 -13.12 2.59 -2.62
N PRO A 103 -12.11 3.02 -1.81
CA PRO A 103 -10.84 3.51 -2.34
C PRO A 103 -10.26 2.48 -3.32
N ALA A 104 -9.91 2.99 -4.49
CA ALA A 104 -10.09 2.28 -5.74
C ALA A 104 -8.81 1.55 -6.13
N LEU A 105 -8.94 0.25 -6.36
CA LEU A 105 -8.03 -0.43 -7.25
C LEU A 105 -8.23 0.17 -8.65
N VAL A 106 -7.24 0.91 -9.14
CA VAL A 106 -7.32 1.62 -10.43
C VAL A 106 -6.54 0.90 -11.50
N HIS A 107 -5.49 0.20 -11.07
CA HIS A 107 -4.45 -0.47 -11.82
C HIS A 107 -4.31 -1.99 -11.59
N VAL A 108 -4.43 -2.91 -12.55
CA VAL A 108 -3.79 -4.24 -12.42
C VAL A 108 -3.18 -4.52 -13.77
N GLU A 109 -1.87 -4.58 -13.79
CA GLU A 109 -1.06 -4.91 -14.96
C GLU A 109 -0.35 -6.23 -14.69
N VAL A 110 -0.20 -7.07 -15.71
CA VAL A 110 0.58 -8.30 -15.60
C VAL A 110 2.01 -7.97 -16.01
N ASP A 111 2.96 -8.14 -15.10
CA ASP A 111 4.38 -7.91 -15.36
C ASP A 111 5.05 -9.15 -15.95
N ASP A 112 4.77 -10.33 -15.39
CA ASP A 112 5.35 -11.60 -15.85
C ASP A 112 4.43 -12.79 -15.60
N VAL A 113 4.51 -13.81 -16.48
CA VAL A 113 3.75 -15.06 -16.37
C VAL A 113 4.71 -16.24 -16.50
N GLY A 114 4.99 -16.91 -15.38
CA GLY A 114 5.69 -18.19 -15.37
C GLY A 114 4.76 -19.32 -15.82
N VAL A 115 4.98 -19.83 -17.03
CA VAL A 115 4.22 -20.97 -17.57
C VAL A 115 5.05 -22.26 -17.49
N ASP A 116 4.49 -23.32 -16.91
CA ASP A 116 5.08 -24.66 -16.97
C ASP A 116 4.89 -25.24 -18.38
N LYS A 117 5.96 -25.13 -19.17
CA LYS A 117 6.04 -25.65 -20.55
C LYS A 117 6.15 -27.18 -20.60
N THR A 118 6.26 -27.85 -19.46
CA THR A 118 6.33 -29.31 -19.34
C THR A 118 4.98 -29.96 -19.03
N ALA A 119 4.03 -29.21 -18.47
CA ALA A 119 2.64 -29.62 -18.31
C ALA A 119 1.90 -29.65 -19.66
N THR A 120 0.98 -30.61 -19.82
CA THR A 120 0.05 -30.65 -20.96
C THR A 120 -1.38 -30.92 -20.46
N PRO A 121 -2.30 -29.94 -20.55
CA PRO A 121 -2.11 -28.59 -21.11
C PRO A 121 -1.09 -27.75 -20.32
N HIS A 122 -0.58 -26.67 -20.92
CA HIS A 122 0.36 -25.78 -20.24
C HIS A 122 -0.35 -24.99 -19.15
N GLU A 123 0.23 -24.98 -17.96
CA GLU A 123 -0.36 -24.39 -16.74
C GLU A 123 0.51 -23.21 -16.29
N ALA A 124 -0.11 -22.16 -15.72
CA ALA A 124 0.64 -21.06 -15.12
C ALA A 124 1.10 -21.44 -13.70
N GLU A 125 2.41 -21.44 -13.46
CA GLU A 125 3.04 -21.74 -12.17
C GLU A 125 3.07 -20.49 -11.26
N ASN A 126 3.36 -19.33 -11.85
CA ASN A 126 3.33 -18.04 -11.16
C ASN A 126 2.88 -16.91 -12.09
N ILE A 127 2.25 -15.90 -11.52
CA ILE A 127 1.91 -14.65 -12.20
C ILE A 127 2.31 -13.48 -11.32
N THR A 128 3.10 -12.57 -11.87
CA THR A 128 3.45 -11.31 -11.22
C THR A 128 2.51 -10.22 -11.73
N VAL A 129 1.80 -9.57 -10.81
CA VAL A 129 0.88 -8.47 -11.13
C VAL A 129 1.28 -7.20 -10.39
N ASP A 130 1.31 -6.08 -11.10
CA ASP A 130 1.45 -4.76 -10.52
C ASP A 130 0.08 -4.14 -10.28
N VAL A 131 -0.18 -3.80 -9.03
CA VAL A 131 -1.45 -3.24 -8.60
C VAL A 131 -1.27 -1.79 -8.17
N THR A 132 -1.94 -0.88 -8.86
CA THR A 132 -1.99 0.55 -8.49
C THR A 132 -3.28 0.85 -7.73
N TYR A 133 -3.10 1.33 -6.51
CA TYR A 133 -4.17 1.81 -5.65
C TYR A 133 -4.25 3.33 -5.75
N ASP A 134 -5.42 3.86 -6.09
CA ASP A 134 -5.69 5.30 -6.02
C ASP A 134 -6.72 5.56 -4.93
N SER A 135 -6.25 6.13 -3.83
CA SER A 135 -7.12 6.68 -2.78
C SER A 135 -7.24 8.18 -2.96
N SER A 136 -8.28 8.78 -2.37
CA SER A 136 -8.56 10.23 -2.47
C SER A 136 -7.38 11.14 -2.12
N ASP A 137 -6.39 10.63 -1.39
CA ASP A 137 -5.29 11.40 -0.83
C ASP A 137 -3.91 10.85 -1.22
N LEU A 138 -3.82 9.59 -1.69
CA LEU A 138 -2.57 8.90 -1.98
C LEU A 138 -2.73 7.86 -3.11
N THR A 139 -1.84 7.91 -4.10
CA THR A 139 -1.64 6.84 -5.09
C THR A 139 -0.43 6.00 -4.66
N TYR A 140 -0.58 4.67 -4.64
CA TYR A 140 0.48 3.74 -4.25
C TYR A 140 0.51 2.52 -5.18
N ASP A 141 1.69 2.19 -5.70
CA ASP A 141 1.94 1.02 -6.56
C ASP A 141 2.51 -0.14 -5.75
N ARG A 142 2.03 -1.35 -6.03
CA ARG A 142 2.49 -2.57 -5.36
C ARG A 142 2.56 -3.75 -6.32
N THR A 143 3.73 -4.37 -6.40
CA THR A 143 3.92 -5.65 -7.08
C THR A 143 3.50 -6.81 -6.17
N ILE A 144 2.68 -7.72 -6.70
CA ILE A 144 2.20 -8.93 -6.04
C ILE A 144 2.58 -10.12 -6.92
N GLU A 145 3.36 -11.04 -6.37
CA GLU A 145 3.65 -12.32 -6.99
C GLU A 145 2.62 -13.34 -6.48
N ILE A 146 1.90 -13.97 -7.40
CA ILE A 146 0.85 -14.95 -7.10
C ILE A 146 1.32 -16.29 -7.67
N SER A 147 1.66 -17.22 -6.78
CA SER A 147 1.95 -18.60 -7.16
C SER A 147 0.65 -19.41 -7.20
N GLU A 148 0.60 -20.48 -8.00
CA GLU A 148 -0.54 -21.40 -8.02
C GLU A 148 -0.78 -22.03 -6.62
N ASP A 149 0.29 -22.29 -5.87
CA ASP A 149 0.23 -22.79 -4.48
C ASP A 149 -0.40 -21.80 -3.48
N ASP A 150 -0.44 -20.51 -3.81
CA ASP A 150 -1.05 -19.46 -3.00
C ASP A 150 -2.55 -19.28 -3.31
N CYS A 151 -3.08 -20.03 -4.29
CA CYS A 151 -4.49 -20.06 -4.63
C CYS A 151 -5.24 -21.07 -3.72
N PRO A 152 -6.39 -20.67 -3.14
CA PRO A 152 -7.11 -21.46 -2.14
C PRO A 152 -7.88 -22.68 -2.68
#